data_AF-A0A0M0JCZ8-F1
#
_entry.id   AF-A0A0M0JCZ8-F1
#
_cell.length_a   1.000
_cell.length_b   1.000
_cell.length_c   1.000
_cell.angle_alpha   90.00
_cell.angle_beta   90.00
_cell.angle_gamma   90.00
#
_symmetry.space_group_name_H-M   'P 1'
#
loop_
_entity.id
_entity.type
_entity.pdbx_description
1 polymer ?
#
loop_
_entity_poly.entity_id
_entity_poly.type
_entity_poly.pdbx_seq_one_letter_code
_entity_poly.pdbx_strand_id
1 'polypeptide(L)'
;MQALVTALATLPAAEPRQQAEVLLIRAFCEEIGDPTLAANATFEGVAAALHAELLLPMRAFHEGIRSMHTTFNGTPIPPKLINAAVRTLLEVTLNGTYSEWRYTNPVGAAQLAGLSAAQIAKWREPTATTYGPLTVHEDAPGELGLWWATKIGGPSHGFDFEGQCLLPLLCNARHKVILVSDPAYPYHPCGRAHFRLLWVHGTEPPRPILWLETINVDFALGHRQDTRAWTPAVLLHAASKAAAMGVGLSVESHLARELGAVVSEHLGGAITEVTQVSDRLVLRPSNGVLEASDYLTDEHDWVQVDEQVTAPLRRAMYAPTAGAAHAAARPTACGVG
;
A
#
# COMPACT_ATOMS: atom_id res chain seq x y z
N MET A 1 -8.57 -0.15 25.41
CA MET A 1 -10.01 -0.03 25.20
C MET A 1 -10.69 0.74 26.35
N GLN A 2 -10.07 0.78 27.54
CA GLN A 2 -10.70 1.33 28.74
C GLN A 2 -10.93 2.84 28.67
N ALA A 3 -10.01 3.63 28.12
CA ALA A 3 -10.19 5.08 27.96
C ALA A 3 -11.39 5.40 27.03
N LEU A 4 -11.49 4.70 25.90
CA LEU A 4 -12.61 4.84 24.95
C LEU A 4 -13.95 4.44 25.59
N VAL A 5 -13.98 3.31 26.30
CA VAL A 5 -15.18 2.83 27.01
C VAL A 5 -15.58 3.80 28.11
N THR A 6 -14.63 4.32 28.89
CA THR A 6 -14.89 5.33 29.92
C THR A 6 -15.40 6.63 29.32
N ALA A 7 -14.80 7.11 28.23
CA ALA A 7 -15.29 8.31 27.53
C ALA A 7 -16.73 8.11 27.06
N LEU A 8 -17.04 7.00 26.38
CA LEU A 8 -18.41 6.69 25.94
C LEU A 8 -19.39 6.54 27.11
N ALA A 9 -18.98 5.94 28.22
CA ALA A 9 -19.80 5.76 29.42
C ALA A 9 -20.01 7.04 30.23
N THR A 10 -19.14 8.04 30.05
CA THR A 10 -19.19 9.32 30.75
C THR A 10 -19.78 10.45 29.90
N LEU A 11 -20.31 10.16 28.71
CA LEU A 11 -21.11 11.10 27.93
C LEU A 11 -22.53 11.20 28.52
N PRO A 12 -22.93 12.30 29.18
CA PRO A 12 -24.33 12.55 29.48
C PRO A 12 -25.18 12.45 28.22
N ALA A 13 -26.40 11.93 28.35
CA ALA A 13 -27.39 11.85 27.26
C ALA A 13 -27.78 13.22 26.64
N ALA A 14 -27.30 14.34 27.20
CA ALA A 14 -27.63 15.70 26.81
C ALA A 14 -26.38 16.60 26.59
N GLU A 15 -25.16 16.05 26.44
CA GLU A 15 -24.01 16.91 26.13
C GLU A 15 -24.14 17.57 24.75
N PRO A 16 -23.66 18.83 24.62
CA PRO A 16 -23.40 19.42 23.32
C PRO A 16 -22.45 18.51 22.53
N ARG A 17 -22.85 18.14 21.31
CA ARG A 17 -22.08 17.29 20.39
C ARG A 17 -20.58 17.61 20.35
N GLN A 18 -20.21 18.89 20.37
CA GLN A 18 -18.83 19.35 20.35
C GLN A 18 -17.99 18.84 21.55
N GLN A 19 -18.58 18.73 22.75
CA GLN A 19 -17.88 18.21 23.93
C GLN A 19 -17.63 16.70 23.78
N ALA A 20 -18.61 15.96 23.26
CA ALA A 20 -18.48 14.54 22.98
C ALA A 20 -17.36 14.23 21.96
N GLU A 21 -17.27 15.03 20.90
CA GLU A 21 -16.23 14.92 19.88
C GLU A 21 -14.83 15.12 20.48
N VAL A 22 -14.65 16.13 21.33
CA VAL A 22 -13.36 16.38 22.03
C VAL A 22 -12.99 15.24 22.97
N LEU A 23 -13.96 14.69 23.72
CA LEU A 23 -13.72 13.56 24.62
C LEU A 23 -13.31 12.30 23.84
N LEU A 24 -13.96 12.02 22.71
CA LEU A 24 -13.62 10.87 21.87
C LEU A 24 -12.21 10.99 21.29
N ILE A 25 -11.83 12.17 20.78
CA ILE A 25 -10.48 12.43 20.24
C ILE A 25 -9.43 12.17 21.32
N ARG A 26 -9.62 12.72 22.53
CA ARG A 26 -8.68 12.51 23.65
C ARG A 26 -8.57 11.05 24.04
N ALA A 27 -9.70 10.37 24.21
CA ALA A 27 -9.73 8.96 24.59
C ALA A 27 -9.09 8.05 23.54
N PHE A 28 -9.26 8.35 22.25
CA PHE A 28 -8.58 7.63 21.17
C PHE A 28 -7.06 7.84 21.23
N CYS A 29 -6.60 9.09 21.38
CA CYS A 29 -5.18 9.43 21.44
C CYS A 29 -4.49 8.82 22.68
N GLU A 30 -5.17 8.83 23.83
CA GLU A 30 -4.73 8.13 25.04
C GLU A 30 -4.61 6.62 24.81
N GLU A 31 -5.57 6.02 24.11
CA GLU A 31 -5.60 4.58 23.87
C GLU A 31 -4.50 4.10 22.93
N ILE A 32 -4.15 4.88 21.91
CA ILE A 32 -2.99 4.57 21.05
C ILE A 32 -1.65 4.91 21.72
N GLY A 33 -1.67 5.52 22.90
CA GLY A 33 -0.51 5.78 23.74
C GLY A 33 0.17 7.14 23.54
N ASP A 34 -0.35 8.03 22.69
CA ASP A 34 0.18 9.38 22.52
C ASP A 34 -0.93 10.45 22.66
N PRO A 35 -1.21 10.91 23.90
CA PRO A 35 -2.22 11.94 24.14
C PRO A 35 -1.86 13.30 23.52
N THR A 36 -0.61 13.52 23.10
CA THR A 36 -0.20 14.80 22.49
C THR A 36 -0.79 15.00 21.09
N LEU A 37 -1.20 13.91 20.43
CA LEU A 37 -1.85 13.94 19.11
C LEU A 37 -3.22 14.62 19.13
N ALA A 38 -3.89 14.65 20.29
CA ALA A 38 -5.23 15.23 20.44
C ALA A 38 -5.30 16.72 20.08
N ALA A 39 -4.17 17.44 20.13
CA ALA A 39 -4.11 18.86 19.77
C ALA A 39 -4.34 19.13 18.27
N ASN A 40 -3.99 18.16 17.41
CA ASN A 40 -4.05 18.30 15.94
C ASN A 40 -5.07 17.35 15.30
N ALA A 41 -5.62 16.41 16.06
CA ALA A 41 -6.61 15.45 15.59
C ALA A 41 -7.98 16.14 15.35
N THR A 42 -8.71 15.65 14.36
CA THR A 42 -10.08 16.06 14.05
C THR A 42 -11.05 14.94 14.38
N PHE A 43 -12.32 15.28 14.61
CA PHE A 43 -13.34 14.25 14.86
C PHE A 43 -13.50 13.35 13.63
N GLU A 44 -13.48 13.93 12.43
CA GLU A 44 -13.60 13.21 11.17
C GLU A 44 -12.44 12.23 10.97
N GLY A 45 -11.21 12.64 11.28
CA GLY A 45 -10.03 11.76 11.18
C GLY A 45 -10.08 10.61 12.19
N VAL A 46 -10.44 10.89 13.45
CA VAL A 46 -10.63 9.85 14.48
C VAL A 46 -11.78 8.91 14.13
N ALA A 47 -12.91 9.44 13.64
CA ALA A 47 -14.04 8.65 13.19
C ALA A 47 -13.65 7.76 12.01
N ALA A 48 -12.94 8.29 11.00
CA ALA A 48 -12.45 7.50 9.87
C ALA A 48 -11.49 6.39 10.33
N ALA A 49 -10.58 6.69 11.27
CA ALA A 49 -9.69 5.69 11.86
C ALA A 49 -10.46 4.59 12.61
N LEU A 50 -11.50 4.94 13.37
CA LEU A 50 -12.37 3.97 14.05
C LEU A 50 -13.16 3.11 13.05
N HIS A 51 -13.71 3.70 11.99
CA HIS A 51 -14.42 2.95 10.93
C HIS A 51 -13.49 1.99 10.19
N ALA A 52 -12.23 2.38 10.01
CA ALA A 52 -11.18 1.53 9.46
C ALA A 52 -10.52 0.62 10.52
N GLU A 53 -11.06 0.54 11.74
CA GLU A 53 -10.58 -0.32 12.84
C GLU A 53 -9.13 -0.04 13.30
N LEU A 54 -8.60 1.15 13.07
CA LEU A 54 -7.17 1.47 13.23
C LEU A 54 -6.67 1.62 14.67
N LEU A 55 -7.52 1.45 15.67
CA LEU A 55 -7.12 1.62 17.07
C LEU A 55 -5.93 0.73 17.46
N LEU A 56 -6.04 -0.58 17.19
CA LEU A 56 -4.96 -1.53 17.48
C LEU A 56 -3.75 -1.35 16.54
N PRO A 57 -3.94 -1.17 15.22
CA PRO A 57 -2.84 -0.83 14.32
C PRO A 57 -1.97 0.34 14.76
N MET A 58 -2.62 1.45 15.09
CA MET A 58 -1.93 2.69 15.46
C MET A 58 -1.26 2.57 16.83
N ARG A 59 -1.93 1.93 17.80
CA ARG A 59 -1.36 1.65 19.12
C ARG A 59 -0.07 0.86 19.00
N ALA A 60 -0.08 -0.22 18.23
CA ALA A 60 1.09 -1.06 18.13
C ALA A 60 2.23 -0.42 17.33
N PHE A 61 1.92 0.43 16.33
CA PHE A 61 2.94 1.25 15.69
C PHE A 61 3.64 2.15 16.71
N HIS A 62 2.87 2.78 17.60
CA HIS A 62 3.41 3.67 18.62
C HIS A 62 4.18 2.91 19.72
N GLU A 63 3.63 1.83 20.26
CA GLU A 63 4.28 1.01 21.30
C GLU A 63 5.51 0.26 20.75
N GLY A 64 5.46 -0.16 19.49
CA GLY A 64 6.51 -0.92 18.81
C GLY A 64 7.67 -0.10 18.23
N ILE A 65 7.63 1.24 18.30
CA ILE A 65 8.66 2.14 17.75
C ILE A 65 10.08 1.71 18.11
N ARG A 66 10.30 1.30 19.37
CA ARG A 66 11.64 0.93 19.85
C ARG A 66 12.22 -0.28 19.12
N SER A 67 11.37 -1.20 18.67
CA SER A 67 11.76 -2.38 17.90
C SER A 67 12.13 -2.02 16.46
N MET A 68 11.74 -0.85 15.96
CA MET A 68 12.04 -0.36 14.60
C MET A 68 13.37 0.40 14.50
N HIS A 69 14.19 0.42 15.56
CA HIS A 69 15.50 1.12 15.56
C HIS A 69 16.65 0.26 15.04
N THR A 70 16.36 -0.96 14.60
CA THR A 70 17.34 -1.90 14.05
C THR A 70 16.67 -2.68 12.93
N THR A 71 17.35 -2.85 11.79
CA THR A 71 16.85 -3.69 10.69
C THR A 71 16.83 -5.17 11.11
N PHE A 72 16.18 -6.03 10.32
CA PHE A 72 16.18 -7.48 10.54
C PHE A 72 17.60 -8.07 10.69
N ASN A 73 18.56 -7.53 9.94
CA ASN A 73 19.97 -7.96 9.97
C ASN A 73 20.82 -7.29 11.07
N GLY A 74 20.22 -6.53 11.98
CA GLY A 74 20.94 -5.90 13.09
C GLY A 74 21.52 -4.51 12.77
N THR A 75 21.26 -3.94 11.59
CA THR A 75 21.79 -2.61 11.22
C THR A 75 21.04 -1.52 11.98
N PRO A 76 21.72 -0.60 12.68
CA PRO A 76 21.04 0.49 13.39
C PRO A 76 20.30 1.42 12.43
N ILE A 77 19.09 1.81 12.81
CA ILE A 77 18.25 2.79 12.13
C ILE A 77 18.18 4.04 13.02
N PRO A 78 18.37 5.27 12.49
CA PRO A 78 18.35 6.47 13.31
C PRO A 78 17.00 6.67 14.04
N PRO A 79 16.95 6.59 15.39
CA PRO A 79 15.70 6.67 16.15
C PRO A 79 14.90 7.95 15.90
N LYS A 80 15.61 9.06 15.71
CA LYS A 80 15.00 10.37 15.42
C LYS A 80 14.15 10.32 14.14
N LEU A 81 14.60 9.61 13.10
CA LEU A 81 13.89 9.53 11.83
C LEU A 81 12.66 8.64 11.95
N ILE A 82 12.78 7.48 12.60
CA ILE A 82 11.66 6.56 12.83
C ILE A 82 10.58 7.23 13.69
N ASN A 83 10.97 7.85 14.81
CA ASN A 83 10.04 8.57 15.68
C ASN A 83 9.29 9.67 14.91
N ALA A 84 9.99 10.42 14.06
CA ALA A 84 9.37 11.47 13.26
C ALA A 84 8.40 10.90 12.20
N ALA A 85 8.78 9.80 11.53
CA ALA A 85 7.95 9.14 10.53
C ALA A 85 6.67 8.58 11.16
N VAL A 86 6.78 7.82 12.26
CA VAL A 86 5.62 7.24 12.96
C VAL A 86 4.73 8.35 13.52
N ARG A 87 5.30 9.37 14.17
CA ARG A 87 4.52 10.50 14.67
C ARG A 87 3.76 11.21 13.55
N THR A 88 4.42 11.54 12.45
CA THR A 88 3.80 12.20 11.31
C THR A 88 2.66 11.36 10.75
N LEU A 89 2.89 10.05 10.58
CA LEU A 89 1.89 9.10 10.11
C LEU A 89 0.64 9.09 11.00
N LEU A 90 0.81 9.02 12.32
CA LEU A 90 -0.32 9.09 13.26
C LEU A 90 -1.06 10.43 13.17
N GLU A 91 -0.32 11.55 13.13
CA GLU A 91 -0.89 12.90 13.03
C GLU A 91 -1.74 13.07 11.76
N VAL A 92 -1.22 12.67 10.59
CA VAL A 92 -1.95 12.83 9.32
C VAL A 92 -3.13 11.87 9.17
N THR A 93 -3.08 10.71 9.84
CA THR A 93 -4.26 9.82 9.94
C THR A 93 -5.34 10.46 10.79
N LEU A 94 -5.00 10.97 11.98
CA LEU A 94 -5.99 11.52 12.92
C LEU A 94 -6.54 12.89 12.54
N ASN A 95 -5.86 13.64 11.67
CA ASN A 95 -6.38 14.89 11.12
C ASN A 95 -7.14 14.69 9.79
N GLY A 96 -7.20 13.46 9.27
CA GLY A 96 -7.92 13.12 8.03
C GLY A 96 -7.20 13.47 6.74
N THR A 97 -5.90 13.77 6.77
CA THR A 97 -5.13 14.19 5.58
C THR A 97 -4.16 13.12 5.05
N TYR A 98 -4.16 11.91 5.62
CA TYR A 98 -3.19 10.85 5.33
C TYR A 98 -2.97 10.60 3.84
N SER A 99 -4.02 10.32 3.07
CA SER A 99 -3.84 10.03 1.63
C SER A 99 -3.24 11.22 0.89
N GLU A 100 -3.69 12.46 1.15
CA GLU A 100 -3.11 13.64 0.51
C GLU A 100 -1.65 13.87 0.93
N TRP A 101 -1.34 13.71 2.21
CA TRP A 101 0.02 13.83 2.75
C TRP A 101 0.99 12.89 2.05
N ARG A 102 0.62 11.62 1.82
CA ARG A 102 1.48 10.64 1.14
C ARG A 102 1.98 11.17 -0.21
N TYR A 103 1.12 11.85 -0.96
CA TYR A 103 1.41 12.32 -2.32
C TYR A 103 2.00 13.73 -2.39
N THR A 104 1.81 14.56 -1.37
CA THR A 104 2.18 15.99 -1.40
C THR A 104 3.37 16.37 -0.52
N ASN A 105 3.75 15.53 0.45
CA ASN A 105 4.96 15.80 1.22
C ASN A 105 6.20 15.82 0.30
N PRO A 106 7.29 16.51 0.67
CA PRO A 106 8.45 16.68 -0.22
C PRO A 106 9.04 15.37 -0.75
N VAL A 107 9.10 14.33 0.09
CA VAL A 107 9.62 13.01 -0.32
C VAL A 107 8.64 12.31 -1.24
N GLY A 108 7.34 12.30 -0.92
CA GLY A 108 6.29 11.72 -1.77
C GLY A 108 6.19 12.39 -3.14
N ALA A 109 6.25 13.72 -3.19
CA ALA A 109 6.26 14.49 -4.44
C ALA A 109 7.52 14.17 -5.27
N ALA A 110 8.69 14.10 -4.64
CA ALA A 110 9.93 13.69 -5.30
C ALA A 110 9.87 12.23 -5.78
N GLN A 111 9.25 11.34 -5.01
CA GLN A 111 9.01 9.96 -5.41
C GLN A 111 8.17 9.88 -6.68
N LEU A 112 7.24 10.80 -6.95
CA LEU A 112 6.39 10.78 -8.15
C LEU A 112 6.93 11.62 -9.33
N ALA A 113 8.05 12.32 -9.17
CA ALA A 113 8.64 13.14 -10.23
C ALA A 113 8.84 12.36 -11.55
N GLY A 114 8.60 13.02 -12.68
CA GLY A 114 8.65 12.38 -14.01
C GLY A 114 7.36 11.70 -14.46
N LEU A 115 6.34 11.62 -13.58
CA LEU A 115 4.97 11.35 -14.01
C LEU A 115 4.25 12.63 -14.44
N SER A 116 3.34 12.48 -15.40
CA SER A 116 2.32 13.50 -15.70
C SER A 116 1.23 13.58 -14.62
N ALA A 117 0.52 14.70 -14.55
CA ALA A 117 -0.63 14.85 -13.64
C ALA A 117 -1.71 13.79 -13.87
N ALA A 118 -1.97 13.40 -15.13
CA ALA A 118 -2.91 12.35 -15.47
C ALA A 118 -2.46 10.97 -14.94
N GLN A 119 -1.17 10.67 -15.05
CA GLN A 119 -0.59 9.43 -14.48
C GLN A 119 -0.66 9.41 -12.96
N ILE A 120 -0.39 10.54 -12.30
CA ILE A 120 -0.52 10.64 -10.84
C ILE A 120 -1.99 10.44 -10.42
N ALA A 121 -2.93 11.08 -11.12
CA ALA A 121 -4.36 10.89 -10.86
C ALA A 121 -4.77 9.42 -11.00
N LYS A 122 -4.32 8.75 -12.07
CA LYS A 122 -4.57 7.31 -12.27
C LYS A 122 -3.87 6.44 -11.24
N TRP A 123 -2.64 6.76 -10.84
CA TRP A 123 -1.95 6.06 -9.77
C TRP A 123 -2.77 6.14 -8.48
N ARG A 124 -3.25 7.33 -8.10
CA ARG A 124 -4.03 7.57 -6.88
C ARG A 124 -5.41 6.89 -6.90
N GLU A 125 -6.07 6.86 -8.06
CA GLU A 125 -7.43 6.31 -8.23
C GLU A 125 -7.52 4.85 -7.73
N PRO A 126 -8.36 4.54 -6.72
CA PRO A 126 -8.68 3.17 -6.34
C PRO A 126 -9.20 2.38 -7.54
N THR A 127 -8.61 1.24 -7.82
CA THR A 127 -9.03 0.37 -8.92
C THR A 127 -9.57 -0.94 -8.34
N ALA A 128 -10.57 -1.52 -8.99
CA ALA A 128 -11.08 -2.85 -8.68
C ALA A 128 -11.38 -3.59 -9.99
N THR A 129 -11.07 -4.89 -10.00
CA THR A 129 -11.21 -5.78 -11.14
C THR A 129 -11.87 -7.07 -10.67
N THR A 130 -12.85 -7.56 -11.42
CA THR A 130 -13.47 -8.87 -11.16
C THR A 130 -12.86 -9.92 -12.08
N TYR A 131 -12.49 -11.07 -11.52
CA TYR A 131 -11.98 -12.22 -12.27
C TYR A 131 -12.67 -13.50 -11.79
N GLY A 132 -13.66 -13.96 -12.55
CA GLY A 132 -14.56 -15.02 -12.09
C GLY A 132 -15.26 -14.59 -10.79
N PRO A 133 -15.18 -15.37 -9.69
CA PRO A 133 -15.74 -14.99 -8.40
C PRO A 133 -14.86 -14.01 -7.60
N LEU A 134 -13.60 -13.81 -8.00
CA LEU A 134 -12.65 -13.01 -7.23
C LEU A 134 -12.85 -11.52 -7.51
N THR A 135 -12.71 -10.71 -6.46
CA THR A 135 -12.55 -9.26 -6.58
C THR A 135 -11.12 -8.90 -6.20
N VAL A 136 -10.37 -8.39 -7.16
CA VAL A 136 -9.02 -7.87 -6.95
C VAL A 136 -9.10 -6.36 -6.90
N HIS A 137 -8.56 -5.74 -5.87
CA HIS A 137 -8.72 -4.30 -5.67
C HIS A 137 -7.52 -3.67 -4.98
N GLU A 138 -7.33 -2.38 -5.22
CA GLU A 138 -6.54 -1.53 -4.34
C GLU A 138 -7.39 -1.12 -3.13
N ASP A 139 -6.78 -0.43 -2.19
CA ASP A 139 -7.49 0.10 -1.03
C ASP A 139 -8.51 1.20 -1.40
N ALA A 140 -9.44 1.48 -0.49
CA ALA A 140 -10.54 2.44 -0.64
C ALA A 140 -10.07 3.92 -0.61
N PRO A 141 -10.95 4.88 -0.98
CA PRO A 141 -10.67 6.30 -0.80
C PRO A 141 -10.19 6.62 0.63
N GLY A 142 -9.08 7.35 0.74
CA GLY A 142 -8.43 7.65 2.03
C GLY A 142 -7.31 6.69 2.41
N GLU A 143 -7.18 5.55 1.74
CA GLU A 143 -6.04 4.62 1.83
C GLU A 143 -5.77 4.06 3.25
N LEU A 144 -6.78 4.09 4.13
CA LEU A 144 -6.66 3.63 5.51
C LEU A 144 -6.60 2.10 5.65
N GLY A 145 -7.08 1.33 4.67
CA GLY A 145 -6.92 -0.12 4.64
C GLY A 145 -5.48 -0.58 4.39
N LEU A 146 -4.57 0.30 3.93
CA LEU A 146 -3.13 0.00 3.86
C LEU A 146 -2.53 -0.40 5.21
N TRP A 147 -3.10 0.09 6.32
CA TRP A 147 -2.71 -0.31 7.68
C TRP A 147 -2.93 -1.81 7.93
N TRP A 148 -3.87 -2.44 7.23
CA TRP A 148 -4.20 -3.85 7.37
C TRP A 148 -3.53 -4.75 6.34
N ALA A 149 -2.78 -4.17 5.41
CA ALA A 149 -2.17 -4.91 4.31
C ALA A 149 -1.20 -6.00 4.78
N THR A 150 -0.71 -5.98 6.02
CA THR A 150 0.18 -7.00 6.60
C THR A 150 -0.50 -8.22 7.22
N LYS A 151 -1.82 -8.22 7.40
CA LYS A 151 -2.55 -9.35 8.02
C LYS A 151 -2.49 -10.68 7.25
N ILE A 152 -2.01 -10.65 6.01
CA ILE A 152 -2.03 -11.79 5.08
C ILE A 152 -0.57 -12.29 4.95
N GLY A 153 -0.10 -13.16 5.86
CA GLY A 153 1.36 -13.42 5.90
C GLY A 153 2.05 -14.22 7.02
N GLY A 154 1.38 -14.85 7.99
CA GLY A 154 2.06 -15.77 8.93
C GLY A 154 1.24 -16.10 10.17
N PRO A 155 1.64 -17.06 11.02
CA PRO A 155 1.32 -16.99 12.45
C PRO A 155 2.06 -15.84 13.17
N SER A 156 2.75 -14.97 12.42
CA SER A 156 3.58 -13.89 12.92
C SER A 156 2.92 -12.52 12.67
N HIS A 157 2.64 -11.82 13.76
CA HIS A 157 2.72 -10.35 13.85
C HIS A 157 1.67 -9.54 13.08
N GLY A 158 0.39 -9.83 13.31
CA GLY A 158 -0.57 -8.73 13.38
C GLY A 158 -0.06 -7.75 14.44
N PHE A 159 0.68 -6.73 14.01
CA PHE A 159 1.23 -5.65 14.81
C PHE A 159 2.29 -5.96 15.88
N ASP A 160 2.55 -7.24 16.20
CA ASP A 160 3.21 -7.56 17.46
C ASP A 160 4.74 -7.54 17.50
N PHE A 161 5.51 -7.54 16.40
CA PHE A 161 6.98 -7.56 16.54
C PHE A 161 7.83 -6.86 15.46
N GLU A 162 7.30 -6.56 14.27
CA GLU A 162 8.12 -6.15 13.11
C GLU A 162 7.43 -5.10 12.21
N GLY A 163 6.74 -4.12 12.79
CA GLY A 163 6.00 -3.08 12.02
C GLY A 163 6.86 -2.21 11.08
N GLN A 164 8.18 -2.38 11.12
CA GLN A 164 9.15 -1.69 10.28
C GLN A 164 8.92 -1.93 8.77
N CYS A 165 8.50 -3.14 8.39
CA CYS A 165 8.27 -3.51 6.99
C CYS A 165 7.00 -2.89 6.39
N LEU A 166 6.05 -2.46 7.25
CA LEU A 166 4.83 -1.78 6.83
C LEU A 166 5.02 -0.26 6.68
N LEU A 167 5.99 0.33 7.37
CA LEU A 167 6.25 1.76 7.32
C LEU A 167 6.51 2.28 5.88
N PRO A 168 7.27 1.60 5.00
CA PRO A 168 7.40 1.99 3.59
C PRO A 168 6.04 2.03 2.87
N LEU A 169 5.17 1.04 3.10
CA LEU A 169 3.84 1.02 2.48
C LEU A 169 2.99 2.21 2.92
N LEU A 170 3.01 2.53 4.22
CA LEU A 170 2.21 3.63 4.75
C LEU A 170 2.76 5.00 4.32
N CYS A 171 4.07 5.17 4.24
CA CYS A 171 4.68 6.47 4.00
C CYS A 171 4.96 6.79 2.53
N ASN A 172 5.24 5.80 1.68
CA ASN A 172 5.72 6.04 0.31
C ASN A 172 4.57 6.27 -0.67
N ALA A 173 4.61 7.43 -1.36
CA ALA A 173 3.70 7.77 -2.45
C ALA A 173 3.74 6.74 -3.59
N ARG A 174 4.90 6.11 -3.81
CA ARG A 174 5.13 5.14 -4.87
C ARG A 174 4.69 3.71 -4.53
N HIS A 175 4.12 3.47 -3.35
CA HIS A 175 3.82 2.13 -2.87
C HIS A 175 2.32 1.94 -2.62
N LYS A 176 1.78 0.85 -3.13
CA LYS A 176 0.42 0.38 -2.90
C LYS A 176 0.45 -1.14 -2.66
N VAL A 177 -0.73 -1.67 -2.38
CA VAL A 177 -0.99 -3.11 -2.30
C VAL A 177 -2.20 -3.42 -3.16
N ILE A 178 -2.14 -4.54 -3.86
CA ILE A 178 -3.29 -5.17 -4.51
C ILE A 178 -3.78 -6.25 -3.56
N LEU A 179 -5.06 -6.24 -3.25
CA LEU A 179 -5.75 -7.15 -2.36
C LEU A 179 -6.64 -8.09 -3.19
N VAL A 180 -6.72 -9.34 -2.78
CA VAL A 180 -7.60 -10.36 -3.37
C VAL A 180 -8.69 -10.68 -2.36
N SER A 181 -9.94 -10.41 -2.74
CA SER A 181 -11.13 -10.75 -1.97
C SER A 181 -11.84 -11.92 -2.65
N ASP A 182 -11.89 -13.07 -1.97
CA ASP A 182 -12.55 -14.29 -2.42
C ASP A 182 -13.87 -14.46 -1.63
N PRO A 183 -15.03 -14.64 -2.29
CA PRO A 183 -16.31 -14.88 -1.61
C PRO A 183 -16.32 -16.07 -0.65
N ALA A 184 -15.41 -17.04 -0.81
CA ALA A 184 -15.22 -18.11 0.16
C ALA A 184 -14.70 -17.62 1.53
N TYR A 185 -14.15 -16.40 1.57
CA TYR A 185 -13.55 -15.73 2.73
C TYR A 185 -14.06 -14.28 2.85
N PRO A 186 -15.34 -14.08 3.17
CA PRO A 186 -16.01 -12.78 3.00
C PRO A 186 -15.56 -11.70 4.01
N TYR A 187 -14.81 -12.07 5.05
CA TYR A 187 -14.50 -11.17 6.15
C TYR A 187 -13.34 -10.22 5.82
N HIS A 188 -12.31 -10.70 5.14
CA HIS A 188 -11.10 -9.95 4.84
C HIS A 188 -10.47 -10.43 3.51
N PRO A 189 -9.67 -9.59 2.84
CA PRO A 189 -8.89 -10.05 1.70
C PRO A 189 -8.01 -11.25 2.10
N CYS A 190 -7.95 -12.24 1.22
CA CYS A 190 -7.29 -13.52 1.41
C CYS A 190 -5.91 -13.60 0.75
N GLY A 191 -5.58 -12.63 -0.11
CA GLY A 191 -4.31 -12.54 -0.80
C GLY A 191 -3.87 -11.09 -0.98
N ARG A 192 -2.57 -10.90 -1.18
CA ARG A 192 -2.00 -9.58 -1.45
C ARG A 192 -0.78 -9.63 -2.36
N ALA A 193 -0.52 -8.54 -3.07
CA ALA A 193 0.74 -8.31 -3.76
C ALA A 193 1.15 -6.84 -3.61
N HIS A 194 2.42 -6.59 -3.28
CA HIS A 194 2.93 -5.22 -3.27
C HIS A 194 3.00 -4.69 -4.70
N PHE A 195 2.57 -3.45 -4.85
CA PHE A 195 2.47 -2.79 -6.14
C PHE A 195 3.18 -1.44 -6.07
N ARG A 196 4.25 -1.31 -6.84
CA ARG A 196 5.18 -0.18 -6.73
C ARG A 196 5.29 0.56 -8.04
N LEU A 197 5.46 1.87 -7.95
CA LEU A 197 5.90 2.70 -9.05
C LEU A 197 7.43 2.87 -8.94
N LEU A 198 8.16 2.44 -9.98
CA LEU A 198 9.62 2.49 -10.06
C LEU A 198 10.07 3.14 -11.37
N TRP A 199 11.38 3.37 -11.53
CA TRP A 199 11.95 3.98 -12.73
C TRP A 199 13.06 3.12 -13.30
N VAL A 200 13.13 3.03 -14.63
CA VAL A 200 14.23 2.34 -15.32
C VAL A 200 15.45 3.26 -15.39
N HIS A 201 16.55 2.81 -14.80
CA HIS A 201 17.83 3.53 -14.84
C HIS A 201 18.41 3.56 -16.27
N GLY A 202 19.16 4.61 -16.61
CA GLY A 202 19.83 4.74 -17.91
C GLY A 202 18.93 5.24 -19.04
N THR A 203 17.72 5.71 -18.70
CA THR A 203 16.86 6.48 -19.61
C THR A 203 16.81 7.94 -19.13
N GLU A 204 16.71 8.89 -20.05
CA GLU A 204 16.69 10.32 -19.74
C GLU A 204 15.47 11.01 -20.40
N PRO A 205 14.46 11.44 -19.60
CA PRO A 205 14.32 11.20 -18.17
C PRO A 205 14.12 9.72 -17.83
N PRO A 206 14.36 9.27 -16.58
CA PRO A 206 14.08 7.91 -16.16
C PRO A 206 12.64 7.52 -16.47
N ARG A 207 12.45 6.36 -17.11
CA ARG A 207 11.14 5.90 -17.58
C ARG A 207 10.36 5.22 -16.44
N PRO A 208 9.14 5.68 -16.11
CA PRO A 208 8.33 5.07 -15.05
C PRO A 208 7.79 3.70 -15.46
N ILE A 209 7.69 2.80 -14.50
CA ILE A 209 7.11 1.46 -14.64
C ILE A 209 6.33 1.10 -13.37
N LEU A 210 5.34 0.24 -13.50
CA LEU A 210 4.75 -0.46 -12.37
C LEU A 210 5.50 -1.77 -12.13
N TRP A 211 5.82 -2.07 -10.89
CA TRP A 211 6.44 -3.31 -10.44
C TRP A 211 5.47 -4.04 -9.53
N LEU A 212 5.16 -5.28 -9.88
CA LEU A 212 4.32 -6.16 -9.09
C LEU A 212 5.20 -7.25 -8.47
N GLU A 213 5.19 -7.33 -7.15
CA GLU A 213 5.82 -8.42 -6.41
C GLU A 213 4.93 -9.67 -6.40
N THR A 214 5.50 -10.79 -5.96
CA THR A 214 4.78 -12.06 -5.83
C THR A 214 3.54 -11.94 -4.94
N ILE A 215 2.51 -12.73 -5.29
CA ILE A 215 1.25 -12.80 -4.57
C ILE A 215 1.44 -13.67 -3.33
N ASN A 216 1.20 -13.08 -2.17
CA ASN A 216 1.20 -13.75 -0.88
C ASN A 216 -0.22 -14.16 -0.51
N VAL A 217 -0.36 -15.40 -0.02
CA VAL A 217 -1.62 -15.98 0.43
C VAL A 217 -1.73 -15.87 1.94
N ASP A 218 -2.94 -15.67 2.46
CA ASP A 218 -3.17 -15.71 3.90
C ASP A 218 -2.81 -17.09 4.46
N PHE A 219 -2.12 -17.13 5.59
CA PHE A 219 -1.64 -18.38 6.18
C PHE A 219 -2.76 -19.26 6.69
N ALA A 220 -3.89 -18.68 7.09
CA ALA A 220 -5.09 -19.45 7.42
C ALA A 220 -5.56 -20.33 6.24
N LEU A 221 -5.11 -20.00 5.02
CA LEU A 221 -5.54 -20.60 3.76
C LEU A 221 -4.46 -21.44 3.07
N GLY A 222 -3.18 -21.30 3.46
CA GLY A 222 -1.98 -21.72 2.71
C GLY A 222 -1.87 -23.20 2.31
N HIS A 223 -2.74 -24.08 2.79
CA HIS A 223 -2.77 -25.51 2.39
C HIS A 223 -4.13 -26.01 1.91
N ARG A 224 -5.18 -25.16 1.92
CA ARG A 224 -6.56 -25.60 1.72
C ARG A 224 -7.22 -25.05 0.45
N GLN A 225 -6.54 -24.19 -0.29
CA GLN A 225 -7.18 -23.43 -1.37
C GLN A 225 -6.51 -23.63 -2.74
N ASP A 226 -7.35 -23.71 -3.77
CA ASP A 226 -6.91 -23.56 -5.15
C ASP A 226 -6.71 -22.08 -5.46
N THR A 227 -5.47 -21.61 -5.34
CA THR A 227 -5.08 -20.23 -5.63
C THR A 227 -4.69 -20.00 -7.09
N ARG A 228 -4.89 -21.00 -7.98
CA ARG A 228 -4.49 -20.90 -9.40
C ARG A 228 -5.10 -19.71 -10.12
N ALA A 229 -6.31 -19.30 -9.73
CA ALA A 229 -7.00 -18.15 -10.32
C ALA A 229 -6.51 -16.79 -9.81
N TRP A 230 -5.73 -16.74 -8.72
CA TRP A 230 -5.31 -15.48 -8.11
C TRP A 230 -4.24 -14.79 -8.94
N THR A 231 -3.26 -15.54 -9.43
CA THR A 231 -2.21 -15.02 -10.31
C THR A 231 -2.76 -14.31 -11.54
N PRO A 232 -3.60 -14.94 -12.39
CA PRO A 232 -4.16 -14.24 -13.53
C PRO A 232 -5.06 -13.05 -13.14
N ALA A 233 -5.80 -13.14 -12.02
CA ALA A 233 -6.63 -12.04 -11.54
C ALA A 233 -5.81 -10.80 -11.13
N VAL A 234 -4.74 -10.99 -10.36
CA VAL A 234 -3.83 -9.90 -9.94
C VAL A 234 -3.06 -9.33 -11.13
N LEU A 235 -2.59 -10.19 -12.05
CA LEU A 235 -1.94 -9.74 -13.27
C LEU A 235 -2.89 -8.91 -14.14
N LEU A 236 -4.17 -9.30 -14.25
CA LEU A 236 -5.16 -8.54 -15.00
C LEU A 236 -5.36 -7.15 -14.40
N HIS A 237 -5.50 -7.07 -13.07
CA HIS A 237 -5.61 -5.81 -12.35
C HIS A 237 -4.40 -4.91 -12.59
N ALA A 238 -3.18 -5.44 -12.37
CA ALA A 238 -1.95 -4.68 -12.52
C ALA A 238 -1.73 -4.22 -13.98
N ALA A 239 -2.03 -5.08 -14.96
CA ALA A 239 -1.89 -4.76 -16.38
C ALA A 239 -2.92 -3.71 -16.82
N SER A 240 -4.15 -3.79 -16.31
CA SER A 240 -5.20 -2.78 -16.55
C SER A 240 -4.79 -1.42 -15.99
N LYS A 241 -4.23 -1.38 -14.78
CA LYS A 241 -3.68 -0.16 -14.18
C LYS A 241 -2.54 0.43 -15.02
N ALA A 242 -1.59 -0.42 -15.42
CA ALA A 242 -0.46 -0.03 -16.26
C ALA A 242 -0.93 0.57 -17.59
N ALA A 243 -1.91 -0.06 -18.24
CA ALA A 243 -2.53 0.43 -19.47
C ALA A 243 -3.25 1.78 -19.26
N ALA A 244 -4.02 1.93 -18.18
CA ALA A 244 -4.70 3.19 -17.85
C ALA A 244 -3.72 4.34 -17.57
N MET A 245 -2.56 4.05 -16.98
CA MET A 245 -1.48 5.01 -16.76
C MET A 245 -0.59 5.23 -17.99
N GLY A 246 -0.66 4.37 -19.01
CA GLY A 246 0.26 4.39 -20.14
C GLY A 246 1.71 4.15 -19.74
N VAL A 247 1.96 3.30 -18.74
CA VAL A 247 3.30 2.89 -18.28
C VAL A 247 3.45 1.38 -18.38
N GLY A 248 4.68 0.88 -18.42
CA GLY A 248 4.90 -0.57 -18.48
C GLY A 248 4.63 -1.27 -17.15
N LEU A 249 4.14 -2.52 -17.19
CA LEU A 249 4.08 -3.42 -16.03
C LEU A 249 5.26 -4.38 -16.07
N SER A 250 5.97 -4.46 -14.95
CA SER A 250 7.07 -5.36 -14.71
C SER A 250 6.71 -6.39 -13.65
N VAL A 251 7.03 -7.63 -13.93
CA VAL A 251 6.84 -8.79 -13.04
C VAL A 251 8.08 -9.67 -13.06
N GLU A 252 8.22 -10.59 -12.11
CA GLU A 252 9.28 -11.60 -12.15
C GLU A 252 9.22 -12.44 -13.44
N SER A 253 10.39 -12.84 -13.96
CA SER A 253 10.48 -13.56 -15.25
C SER A 253 9.63 -14.83 -15.34
N HIS A 254 9.38 -15.51 -14.21
CA HIS A 254 8.60 -16.74 -14.18
C HIS A 254 7.10 -16.51 -14.45
N LEU A 255 6.60 -15.27 -14.30
CA LEU A 255 5.21 -14.88 -14.57
C LEU A 255 4.97 -14.45 -16.03
N ALA A 256 5.99 -14.49 -16.89
CA ALA A 256 5.91 -13.97 -18.26
C ALA A 256 4.80 -14.62 -19.09
N ARG A 257 4.64 -15.94 -18.96
CA ARG A 257 3.66 -16.71 -19.73
C ARG A 257 2.24 -16.36 -19.31
N GLU A 258 2.00 -16.34 -18.00
CA GLU A 258 0.72 -16.01 -17.40
C GLU A 258 0.34 -14.55 -17.71
N LEU A 259 1.29 -13.62 -17.62
CA LEU A 259 1.06 -12.23 -18.01
C LEU A 259 0.70 -12.11 -19.49
N GLY A 260 1.42 -12.82 -20.37
CA GLY A 260 1.13 -12.84 -21.81
C GLY A 260 -0.27 -13.36 -22.12
N ALA A 261 -0.70 -14.43 -21.44
CA ALA A 261 -2.05 -14.99 -21.59
C ALA A 261 -3.13 -13.98 -21.15
N VAL A 262 -2.98 -13.39 -19.97
CA VAL A 262 -3.93 -12.41 -19.41
C VAL A 262 -4.07 -11.19 -20.32
N VAL A 263 -2.95 -10.62 -20.77
CA VAL A 263 -2.96 -9.44 -21.64
C VAL A 263 -3.62 -9.77 -22.99
N SER A 264 -3.30 -10.92 -23.58
CA SER A 264 -3.87 -11.33 -24.86
C SER A 264 -5.37 -11.60 -24.77
N GLU A 265 -5.85 -12.18 -23.67
CA GLU A 265 -7.25 -12.58 -23.50
C GLU A 265 -8.15 -11.37 -23.17
N HIS A 266 -7.70 -10.47 -22.29
CA HIS A 266 -8.58 -9.47 -21.68
C HIS A 266 -8.33 -8.03 -22.11
N LEU A 267 -7.13 -7.69 -22.61
CA LEU A 267 -6.77 -6.31 -22.96
C LEU A 267 -6.76 -6.04 -24.47
N GLY A 268 -7.11 -7.03 -25.30
CA GLY A 268 -7.56 -6.84 -26.68
C GLY A 268 -6.53 -6.24 -27.66
N GLY A 269 -5.24 -6.33 -27.38
CA GLY A 269 -4.17 -5.80 -28.25
C GLY A 269 -3.67 -6.82 -29.27
N ALA A 270 -3.52 -6.41 -30.52
CA ALA A 270 -2.66 -7.10 -31.48
C ALA A 270 -1.27 -7.25 -30.87
N ILE A 271 -0.87 -8.50 -30.58
CA ILE A 271 0.45 -8.93 -30.05
C ILE A 271 1.17 -7.81 -29.26
N THR A 272 0.66 -7.48 -28.08
CA THR A 272 1.49 -6.75 -27.11
C THR A 272 2.51 -7.73 -26.56
N GLU A 273 3.77 -7.60 -26.99
CA GLU A 273 4.84 -8.49 -26.60
C GLU A 273 5.19 -8.28 -25.11
N VAL A 274 4.93 -9.31 -24.31
CA VAL A 274 5.61 -9.46 -23.02
C VAL A 274 7.06 -9.82 -23.33
N THR A 275 7.97 -8.92 -22.99
CA THR A 275 9.40 -9.05 -23.30
C THR A 275 10.20 -9.37 -22.04
N GLN A 276 11.26 -10.17 -22.19
CA GLN A 276 12.23 -10.35 -21.11
C GLN A 276 13.22 -9.19 -21.15
N VAL A 277 13.44 -8.55 -20.00
CA VAL A 277 14.38 -7.44 -19.85
C VAL A 277 15.30 -7.68 -18.65
N SER A 278 16.46 -7.01 -18.65
CA SER A 278 17.48 -7.12 -17.61
C SER A 278 18.01 -5.73 -17.25
N ASP A 279 17.10 -4.86 -16.84
CA ASP A 279 17.41 -3.46 -16.53
C ASP A 279 17.68 -3.26 -15.03
N ARG A 280 18.36 -2.15 -14.72
CA ARG A 280 18.46 -1.65 -13.35
C ARG A 280 17.28 -0.73 -13.05
N LEU A 281 16.79 -0.77 -11.82
CA LEU A 281 15.69 0.08 -11.36
C LEU A 281 16.22 1.13 -10.38
N VAL A 282 15.63 2.32 -10.44
CA VAL A 282 15.89 3.41 -9.49
C VAL A 282 14.89 3.30 -8.36
N LEU A 283 15.43 3.21 -7.15
CA LEU A 283 14.71 3.28 -5.89
C LEU A 283 14.95 4.67 -5.31
N ARG A 284 13.96 5.56 -5.41
CA ARG A 284 14.04 6.91 -4.82
C ARG A 284 14.01 6.86 -3.29
N PRO A 285 14.45 7.90 -2.57
CA PRO A 285 14.37 7.94 -1.11
C PRO A 285 12.99 7.56 -0.56
N SER A 286 12.97 6.82 0.54
CA SER A 286 11.76 6.45 1.29
C SER A 286 11.34 7.59 2.22
N ASN A 287 10.03 7.85 2.28
CA ASN A 287 9.42 8.75 3.25
C ASN A 287 9.28 8.09 4.64
N GLY A 288 9.39 6.76 4.69
CA GLY A 288 9.30 5.94 5.91
C GLY A 288 10.66 5.53 6.49
N VAL A 289 11.76 6.19 6.10
CA VAL A 289 13.16 5.85 6.48
C VAL A 289 13.68 4.55 5.89
N LEU A 290 12.83 3.52 5.83
CA LEU A 290 13.15 2.17 5.39
C LEU A 290 12.56 1.87 4.03
N GLU A 291 13.11 0.87 3.37
CA GLU A 291 12.49 0.14 2.27
C GLU A 291 12.48 -1.34 2.60
N ALA A 292 11.45 -2.04 2.14
CA ALA A 292 11.24 -3.45 2.44
C ALA A 292 10.84 -4.15 1.14
N SER A 293 11.71 -4.96 0.57
CA SER A 293 11.40 -5.79 -0.61
C SER A 293 12.45 -6.87 -0.80
N ASP A 294 12.02 -8.12 -0.76
CA ASP A 294 12.88 -9.30 -1.03
C ASP A 294 13.20 -9.47 -2.52
N TYR A 295 12.61 -8.65 -3.39
CA TYR A 295 12.65 -8.82 -4.85
C TYR A 295 13.47 -7.75 -5.58
N LEU A 296 13.75 -6.63 -4.91
CA LEU A 296 14.46 -5.50 -5.54
C LEU A 296 15.95 -5.48 -5.23
N THR A 297 16.34 -6.00 -4.06
CA THR A 297 17.73 -6.08 -3.60
C THR A 297 17.91 -7.34 -2.75
N ASP A 298 19.15 -7.68 -2.39
CA ASP A 298 19.45 -8.75 -1.43
C ASP A 298 19.29 -8.28 0.04
N GLU A 299 18.86 -7.03 0.27
CA GLU A 299 18.64 -6.44 1.59
C GLU A 299 17.17 -6.61 2.04
N HIS A 300 16.97 -6.76 3.35
CA HIS A 300 15.65 -6.83 3.99
C HIS A 300 15.50 -5.67 4.99
N ASP A 301 14.39 -4.92 4.90
CA ASP A 301 14.07 -3.75 5.76
C ASP A 301 15.25 -2.78 5.96
N TRP A 302 15.83 -2.25 4.89
CA TRP A 302 17.03 -1.41 4.96
C TRP A 302 16.75 0.08 4.96
N VAL A 303 17.69 0.88 5.47
CA VAL A 303 17.58 2.34 5.47
C VAL A 303 17.75 2.87 4.04
N GLN A 304 16.72 3.53 3.53
CA GLN A 304 16.70 4.09 2.20
C GLN A 304 16.39 5.60 2.23
N VAL A 305 17.32 6.39 2.77
CA VAL A 305 17.21 7.86 2.81
C VAL A 305 17.73 8.55 1.56
N ASP A 306 18.49 7.83 0.73
CA ASP A 306 19.06 8.30 -0.52
C ASP A 306 18.53 7.50 -1.71
N GLU A 307 18.70 8.04 -2.92
CA GLU A 307 18.42 7.30 -4.14
C GLU A 307 19.41 6.13 -4.30
N GLN A 308 18.87 4.96 -4.65
CA GLN A 308 19.64 3.75 -4.89
C GLN A 308 19.28 3.17 -6.25
N VAL A 309 20.22 2.43 -6.84
CA VAL A 309 20.02 1.74 -8.12
C VAL A 309 20.26 0.26 -7.89
N THR A 310 19.28 -0.56 -8.27
CA THR A 310 19.39 -2.01 -8.12
C THR A 310 20.51 -2.59 -9.01
N ALA A 311 20.94 -3.82 -8.70
CA ALA A 311 21.57 -4.65 -9.71
C ALA A 311 20.60 -4.89 -10.89
N PRO A 312 21.09 -5.29 -12.09
CA PRO A 312 20.20 -5.65 -13.19
C PRO A 312 19.25 -6.79 -12.78
N LEU A 313 17.94 -6.56 -12.88
CA LEU A 313 16.92 -7.54 -12.51
C LEU A 313 16.34 -8.19 -13.77
N ARG A 314 16.37 -9.53 -13.82
CA ARG A 314 15.69 -10.30 -14.87
C ARG A 314 14.20 -10.31 -14.60
N ARG A 315 13.42 -9.75 -15.52
CA ARG A 315 11.99 -9.49 -15.35
C ARG A 315 11.26 -9.60 -16.67
N ALA A 316 9.97 -9.90 -16.60
CA ALA A 316 9.08 -9.81 -17.75
C ALA A 316 8.38 -8.45 -17.76
N MET A 317 8.23 -7.87 -18.94
CA MET A 317 7.75 -6.51 -19.12
C MET A 317 6.62 -6.48 -20.14
N TYR A 318 5.44 -6.03 -19.70
CA TYR A 318 4.33 -5.64 -20.55
C TYR A 318 4.41 -4.14 -20.83
N ALA A 319 4.38 -3.75 -22.10
CA ALA A 319 4.30 -2.36 -22.54
C ALA A 319 2.94 -2.10 -23.20
N PRO A 320 2.08 -1.22 -22.64
CA PRO A 320 0.82 -0.87 -23.29
C PRO A 320 1.07 -0.17 -24.63
N THR A 321 0.31 -0.53 -25.66
CA THR A 321 0.34 0.18 -26.95
C THR A 321 -0.18 1.60 -26.77
N ALA A 322 0.50 2.59 -27.36
CA ALA A 322 0.04 3.98 -27.35
C ALA A 322 -1.37 4.06 -27.98
N GLY A 323 -2.40 4.26 -27.14
CA GLY A 323 -3.82 4.27 -27.55
C GLY A 323 -4.72 3.30 -26.79
N ALA A 324 -4.18 2.30 -26.07
CA ALA A 324 -4.98 1.34 -25.29
C ALA A 324 -5.68 1.97 -24.06
N ALA A 325 -5.22 3.15 -23.61
CA ALA A 325 -5.76 3.86 -22.45
C ALA A 325 -7.26 4.23 -22.56
N HIS A 326 -7.86 4.18 -23.76
CA HIS A 326 -9.27 4.49 -23.96
C HIS A 326 -10.23 3.28 -23.93
N ALA A 327 -9.72 2.05 -24.01
CA ALA A 327 -10.58 0.85 -24.11
C ALA A 327 -10.63 0.00 -22.83
N ALA A 328 -9.71 0.19 -21.88
CA ALA A 328 -9.62 -0.62 -20.68
C ALA A 328 -10.72 -0.26 -19.65
N ALA A 329 -11.66 -1.19 -19.49
CA ALA A 329 -12.67 -1.34 -18.44
C ALA A 329 -13.63 -0.15 -18.21
N ARG A 330 -14.91 -0.36 -18.56
CA ARG A 330 -16.00 0.34 -17.85
C ARG A 330 -15.88 -0.08 -16.37
N PRO A 331 -15.61 0.85 -15.44
CA PRO A 331 -15.69 0.52 -14.02
C PRO A 331 -17.13 0.09 -13.75
N THR A 332 -17.35 -1.14 -13.29
CA THR A 332 -18.56 -1.44 -12.55
C THR A 332 -18.45 -0.64 -11.28
N ALA A 333 -19.22 0.45 -11.18
CA ALA A 333 -19.29 1.24 -9.96
C ALA A 333 -19.61 0.29 -8.81
N CYS A 334 -18.65 0.09 -7.90
CA CYS A 334 -18.91 -0.59 -6.65
C CYS A 334 -19.94 0.26 -5.91
N GLY A 335 -21.19 -0.24 -5.82
CA GLY A 335 -22.13 0.23 -4.83
C GLY A 335 -21.52 -0.05 -3.46
N VAL A 336 -21.13 1.02 -2.76
CA VAL A 336 -20.71 0.94 -1.37
C VAL A 336 -21.94 0.50 -0.58
N GLY A 337 -21.88 -0.71 -0.03
CA GLY A 337 -22.80 -1.18 1.01
C GLY A 337 -22.28 -0.78 2.38
#